data_AF-A0A2C6CIL3-F1
#
_entry.id   AF-A0A2C6CIL3-F1
#
_cell.length_a   1.000
_cell.length_b   1.000
_cell.length_c   1.000
_cell.angle_alpha   90.00
_cell.angle_beta   90.00
_cell.angle_gamma   90.00
#
_symmetry.space_group_name_H-M   'P 1'
#
loop_
_entity.id
_entity.type
_entity.pdbx_description
1 polymer ?
#
loop_
_entity_poly.entity_id
_entity_poly.type
_entity_poly.pdbx_seq_one_letter_code
_entity_poly.pdbx_strand_id
1 'polypeptide(L)'
;MKNLALSALIAIGSFTAVSAQTTPTTAVNNKAKATMTTSNLSDSDFEKLIFNSYKVNFRSYAYDALDLTEKQITKLDPGFRSYMNATSELNKKRKNLVEEYNEEMAEDDTAKDEENETADFIENYWDLDIDQMELKKDYFDNFEDIIGYEKAMKFFILEEDVRQRLNSAMWVEKIPTLLIVPTAKYSNNSEVNNYRNWMLDMDGKVDISHEYTHNGLTQLVKTAYALAEAGNVNTSAWDNSKAMVMKLADGMTENWKSDDHADMAKKAFGIVANMYADLAKTETFRTDSYLINELKMSADKLNKGTHLTEQSAHVYNFFEKAERVVNLLANTADNKVQTQFMRTRR
;
A
#
# COMPACT_ATOMS: atom_id res chain seq x y z
N MET A 1 -56.49 35.47 -1.63
CA MET A 1 -56.41 34.21 -0.86
C MET A 1 -57.22 33.14 -1.58
N LYS A 2 -56.58 32.35 -2.44
CA LYS A 2 -57.20 31.19 -3.11
C LYS A 2 -56.14 30.14 -3.42
N ASN A 3 -56.43 28.92 -2.96
CA ASN A 3 -55.80 27.67 -3.33
C ASN A 3 -56.20 27.23 -4.75
N LEU A 4 -55.33 26.40 -5.34
CA LEU A 4 -55.57 25.28 -6.27
C LEU A 4 -56.47 25.50 -7.51
N ALA A 5 -55.89 25.27 -8.70
CA ALA A 5 -56.07 24.05 -9.51
C ALA A 5 -56.02 24.27 -11.05
N LEU A 6 -55.35 23.31 -11.72
CA LEU A 6 -55.78 22.57 -12.93
C LEU A 6 -55.48 23.05 -14.38
N SER A 7 -55.07 22.03 -15.18
CA SER A 7 -55.26 21.78 -16.63
C SER A 7 -54.05 22.13 -17.54
N ALA A 8 -53.60 21.35 -18.54
CA ALA A 8 -54.20 20.31 -19.41
C ALA A 8 -53.09 19.30 -19.89
N LEU A 9 -53.32 18.00 -20.16
CA LEU A 9 -53.92 17.32 -21.35
C LEU A 9 -53.21 17.73 -22.68
N ILE A 10 -52.73 16.92 -23.64
CA ILE A 10 -53.12 15.69 -24.40
C ILE A 10 -51.81 15.21 -25.12
N ALA A 11 -51.46 13.94 -25.37
CA ALA A 11 -51.95 13.14 -26.51
C ALA A 11 -51.43 11.69 -26.50
N ILE A 12 -52.37 10.79 -26.80
CA ILE A 12 -52.22 9.36 -27.02
C ILE A 12 -52.02 9.12 -28.52
N GLY A 13 -51.05 8.29 -28.87
CA GLY A 13 -50.90 7.72 -30.21
C GLY A 13 -50.72 6.21 -30.10
N SER A 14 -51.65 5.47 -30.69
CA SER A 14 -51.67 4.00 -30.75
C SER A 14 -51.80 3.57 -32.21
N PHE A 15 -50.96 2.64 -32.70
CA PHE A 15 -51.24 1.74 -33.82
C PHE A 15 -50.27 0.53 -33.76
N THR A 16 -50.80 -0.64 -33.38
CA THR A 16 -51.01 -1.88 -34.15
C THR A 16 -49.86 -2.88 -34.19
N ALA A 17 -50.20 -4.09 -33.72
CA ALA A 17 -49.42 -5.31 -33.77
C ALA A 17 -49.27 -5.84 -35.20
N VAL A 18 -48.08 -6.34 -35.52
CA VAL A 18 -47.84 -7.29 -36.62
C VAL A 18 -47.11 -8.50 -36.07
N SER A 19 -47.50 -9.64 -36.64
CA SER A 19 -47.30 -11.02 -36.28
C SER A 19 -45.86 -11.54 -36.26
N ALA A 20 -45.71 -12.58 -35.43
CA ALA A 20 -44.66 -13.57 -35.32
C ALA A 20 -43.82 -13.87 -36.59
N GLN A 21 -42.51 -13.96 -36.36
CA GLN A 21 -41.62 -14.81 -37.15
C GLN A 21 -40.67 -15.53 -36.19
N THR A 22 -40.88 -16.84 -36.06
CA THR A 22 -40.05 -17.77 -35.30
C THR A 22 -38.80 -18.10 -36.11
N THR A 23 -37.63 -17.94 -35.49
CA THR A 23 -36.35 -18.53 -35.95
C THR A 23 -35.48 -18.88 -34.73
N PRO A 24 -34.54 -19.82 -34.87
CA PRO A 24 -34.32 -20.87 -33.88
C PRO A 24 -33.43 -20.46 -32.71
N THR A 25 -33.83 -20.97 -31.54
CA THR A 25 -33.12 -20.97 -30.27
C THR A 25 -31.71 -21.54 -30.45
N THR A 26 -30.70 -20.67 -30.49
CA THR A 26 -29.33 -21.07 -30.18
C THR A 26 -29.18 -20.88 -28.68
N ALA A 27 -29.05 -21.97 -27.95
CA ALA A 27 -28.86 -21.96 -26.49
C ALA A 27 -27.51 -21.30 -26.17
N VAL A 28 -27.54 -19.98 -25.93
CA VAL A 28 -26.44 -19.27 -25.28
C VAL A 28 -26.50 -19.66 -23.81
N ASN A 29 -25.57 -20.53 -23.43
CA ASN A 29 -25.31 -20.91 -22.04
C ASN A 29 -24.77 -19.67 -21.32
N ASN A 30 -25.67 -18.81 -20.85
CA ASN A 30 -25.36 -17.75 -19.90
C ASN A 30 -25.02 -18.40 -18.55
N LYS A 31 -23.79 -18.91 -18.42
CA LYS A 31 -23.18 -19.09 -17.10
C LYS A 31 -23.09 -17.70 -16.49
N ALA A 32 -23.92 -17.48 -15.49
CA ALA A 32 -23.89 -16.30 -14.63
C ALA A 32 -22.44 -15.95 -14.29
N LYS A 33 -22.03 -14.74 -14.66
CA LYS A 33 -20.82 -14.10 -14.14
C LYS A 33 -21.12 -13.82 -12.68
N ALA A 34 -20.80 -14.78 -11.81
CA ALA A 34 -20.94 -14.63 -10.37
C ALA A 34 -20.07 -13.45 -9.95
N THR A 35 -20.71 -12.35 -9.55
CA THR A 35 -20.06 -11.28 -8.81
C THR A 35 -19.61 -11.90 -7.50
N MET A 36 -18.31 -12.18 -7.35
CA MET A 36 -17.74 -12.62 -6.09
C MET A 36 -17.87 -11.48 -5.09
N THR A 37 -18.85 -11.58 -4.20
CA THR A 37 -18.90 -10.78 -2.98
C THR A 37 -17.88 -11.37 -2.00
N THR A 38 -16.98 -10.54 -1.48
CA THR A 38 -15.86 -10.90 -0.58
C THR A 38 -16.27 -11.55 0.75
N SER A 39 -17.57 -11.62 1.06
CA SER A 39 -18.08 -12.04 2.35
C SER A 39 -18.13 -13.56 2.60
N ASN A 40 -17.68 -14.40 1.66
CA ASN A 40 -17.74 -15.88 1.76
C ASN A 40 -16.43 -16.59 1.34
N LEU A 41 -15.32 -15.87 1.23
CA LEU A 41 -14.04 -16.50 0.90
C LEU A 41 -13.43 -17.09 2.18
N SER A 42 -13.03 -18.36 2.14
CA SER A 42 -12.18 -18.92 3.20
C SER A 42 -10.81 -18.21 3.19
N ASP A 43 -10.09 -18.19 4.31
CA ASP A 43 -8.75 -17.59 4.39
C ASP A 43 -7.82 -18.15 3.30
N SER A 44 -7.93 -19.45 3.01
CA SER A 44 -7.23 -20.11 1.91
C SER A 44 -7.62 -19.57 0.52
N ASP A 45 -8.89 -19.23 0.29
CA ASP A 45 -9.34 -18.68 -0.99
C ASP A 45 -8.96 -17.21 -1.15
N PHE A 46 -8.94 -16.46 -0.06
CA PHE A 46 -8.46 -15.08 -0.03
C PHE A 46 -6.96 -15.00 -0.32
N GLU A 47 -6.15 -15.84 0.32
CA GLU A 47 -4.71 -15.94 0.05
C GLU A 47 -4.40 -16.37 -1.39
N LYS A 48 -5.13 -17.37 -1.92
CA LYS A 48 -5.01 -17.75 -3.34
C LYS A 48 -5.36 -16.60 -4.28
N LEU A 49 -6.36 -15.79 -3.93
CA LEU A 49 -6.76 -14.64 -4.72
C LEU A 49 -5.69 -13.54 -4.70
N ILE A 50 -5.13 -13.23 -3.52
CA ILE A 50 -3.99 -12.32 -3.37
C ILE A 50 -2.81 -12.81 -4.19
N PHE A 51 -2.45 -14.09 -4.08
CA PHE A 51 -1.29 -14.65 -4.76
C PHE A 51 -1.45 -14.70 -6.28
N ASN A 52 -2.65 -15.03 -6.78
CA ASN A 52 -2.93 -15.01 -8.21
C ASN A 52 -2.99 -13.59 -8.77
N SER A 53 -3.58 -12.65 -8.03
CA SER A 53 -3.56 -11.22 -8.36
C SER A 53 -2.12 -10.70 -8.43
N TYR A 54 -1.31 -11.02 -7.43
CA TYR A 54 0.12 -10.76 -7.41
C TYR A 54 0.82 -11.30 -8.65
N LYS A 55 0.67 -12.59 -8.97
CA LYS A 55 1.38 -13.20 -10.10
C LYS A 55 1.03 -12.56 -11.45
N VAL A 56 -0.23 -12.22 -11.67
CA VAL A 56 -0.68 -11.60 -12.93
C VAL A 56 -0.25 -10.14 -13.01
N ASN A 57 -0.43 -9.38 -11.92
CA ASN A 57 -0.12 -7.94 -11.89
C ASN A 57 1.39 -7.69 -11.87
N PHE A 58 2.14 -8.49 -11.10
CA PHE A 58 3.59 -8.39 -11.02
C PHE A 58 4.26 -8.65 -12.37
N ARG A 59 3.74 -9.58 -13.19
CA ARG A 59 4.28 -9.85 -14.52
C ARG A 59 4.24 -8.62 -15.42
N SER A 60 3.07 -7.97 -15.53
CA SER A 60 2.94 -6.76 -16.36
C SER A 60 3.79 -5.63 -15.79
N TYR A 61 3.69 -5.40 -14.48
CA TYR A 61 4.45 -4.39 -13.78
C TYR A 61 5.96 -4.55 -13.96
N ALA A 62 6.49 -5.77 -13.80
CA ALA A 62 7.91 -6.05 -13.97
C ALA A 62 8.36 -5.81 -15.42
N TYR A 63 7.56 -6.20 -16.43
CA TYR A 63 7.95 -5.98 -17.82
C TYR A 63 7.99 -4.50 -18.19
N ASP A 64 7.02 -3.72 -17.70
CA ASP A 64 6.96 -2.28 -17.90
C ASP A 64 8.10 -1.57 -17.15
N ALA A 65 8.33 -1.92 -15.87
CA ALA A 65 9.39 -1.34 -15.03
C ALA A 65 10.81 -1.62 -15.55
N LEU A 66 11.00 -2.74 -16.24
CA LEU A 66 12.27 -3.14 -16.84
C LEU A 66 12.43 -2.65 -18.29
N ASP A 67 11.42 -1.98 -18.85
CA ASP A 67 11.40 -1.53 -20.24
C ASP A 67 11.78 -2.67 -21.21
N LEU A 68 11.12 -3.82 -21.07
CA LEU A 68 11.43 -5.00 -21.88
C LEU A 68 10.84 -4.88 -23.28
N THR A 69 11.67 -5.18 -24.28
CA THR A 69 11.17 -5.32 -25.66
C THR A 69 10.32 -6.58 -25.81
N GLU A 70 9.43 -6.61 -26.80
CA GLU A 70 8.59 -7.78 -27.11
C GLU A 70 9.42 -9.07 -27.30
N LYS A 71 10.61 -8.97 -27.92
CA LYS A 71 11.53 -10.10 -28.08
C LYS A 71 12.09 -10.58 -26.75
N GLN A 72 12.43 -9.67 -25.85
CA GLN A 72 12.89 -10.01 -24.49
C GLN A 72 11.77 -10.63 -23.68
N ILE A 73 10.56 -10.05 -23.69
CA ILE A 73 9.37 -10.60 -23.04
C ILE A 73 9.11 -12.03 -23.52
N THR A 74 9.10 -12.26 -24.83
CA THR A 74 8.85 -13.58 -25.42
C THR A 74 9.86 -14.64 -24.95
N LYS A 75 11.13 -14.26 -24.77
CA LYS A 75 12.18 -15.16 -24.27
C LYS A 75 12.14 -15.34 -22.75
N LEU A 76 11.83 -14.28 -22.01
CA LEU A 76 11.84 -14.27 -20.55
C LEU A 76 10.59 -14.98 -19.98
N ASP A 77 9.45 -14.88 -20.66
CA ASP A 77 8.15 -15.34 -20.13
C ASP A 77 8.12 -16.80 -19.65
N PRO A 78 8.69 -17.77 -20.39
CA PRO A 78 8.75 -19.15 -19.91
C PRO A 78 9.54 -19.28 -18.59
N GLY A 79 10.70 -18.61 -18.51
CA GLY A 79 11.54 -18.58 -17.31
C GLY A 79 10.84 -17.89 -16.13
N PHE A 80 10.19 -16.75 -16.39
CA PHE A 80 9.36 -16.06 -15.41
C PHE A 80 8.26 -16.94 -14.84
N ARG A 81 7.48 -17.62 -15.69
CA ARG A 81 6.41 -18.52 -15.22
C ARG A 81 6.95 -19.67 -14.37
N SER A 82 8.07 -20.25 -14.80
CA SER A 82 8.73 -21.35 -14.07
C SER A 82 9.21 -20.88 -12.70
N TYR A 83 9.87 -19.72 -12.64
CA TYR A 83 10.29 -19.07 -11.39
C TYR A 83 9.09 -18.82 -10.46
N MET A 84 8.04 -18.15 -10.96
CA MET A 84 6.86 -17.84 -10.13
C MET A 84 6.12 -19.09 -9.66
N ASN A 85 6.16 -20.20 -10.40
CA ASN A 85 5.63 -21.48 -9.93
C ASN A 85 6.49 -22.05 -8.80
N ALA A 86 7.82 -22.06 -8.95
CA ALA A 86 8.72 -22.54 -7.91
C ALA A 86 8.62 -21.71 -6.61
N THR A 87 8.58 -20.39 -6.72
CA THR A 87 8.32 -19.48 -5.59
C THR A 87 6.96 -19.77 -4.93
N SER A 88 5.93 -20.09 -5.72
CA SER A 88 4.62 -20.47 -5.18
C SER A 88 4.68 -21.74 -4.33
N GLU A 89 5.46 -22.74 -4.73
CA GLU A 89 5.61 -23.98 -3.94
C GLU A 89 6.39 -23.72 -2.64
N LEU A 90 7.41 -22.87 -2.65
CA LEU A 90 8.13 -22.46 -1.44
C LEU A 90 7.21 -21.71 -0.46
N ASN A 91 6.38 -20.79 -0.97
CA ASN A 91 5.41 -20.09 -0.13
C ASN A 91 4.35 -21.03 0.46
N LYS A 92 3.94 -22.06 -0.29
CA LYS A 92 3.03 -23.09 0.24
C LYS A 92 3.69 -23.89 1.37
N LYS A 93 4.96 -24.29 1.22
CA LYS A 93 5.71 -24.94 2.31
C LYS A 93 5.81 -24.04 3.54
N ARG A 94 6.12 -22.75 3.36
CA ARG A 94 6.22 -21.77 4.44
C ARG A 94 4.90 -21.59 5.17
N LYS A 95 3.79 -21.54 4.42
CA LYS A 95 2.45 -21.49 4.98
C LYS A 95 2.19 -22.72 5.86
N ASN A 96 2.39 -23.92 5.30
CA ASN A 96 2.17 -25.16 6.04
C ASN A 96 3.02 -25.21 7.32
N LEU A 97 4.29 -24.81 7.26
CA LEU A 97 5.18 -24.75 8.42
C LEU A 97 4.64 -23.84 9.53
N VAL A 98 4.04 -22.69 9.18
CA VAL A 98 3.44 -21.80 10.18
C VAL A 98 2.11 -22.34 10.70
N GLU A 99 1.33 -23.02 9.87
CA GLU A 99 0.10 -23.70 10.32
C GLU A 99 0.43 -24.82 11.30
N GLU A 100 1.40 -25.68 10.96
CA GLU A 100 1.93 -26.74 11.83
C GLU A 100 2.44 -26.16 13.15
N TYR A 101 3.30 -25.15 13.12
CA TYR A 101 3.78 -24.50 14.35
C TYR A 101 2.66 -23.91 15.21
N ASN A 102 1.64 -23.29 14.61
CA ASN A 102 0.50 -22.77 15.37
C ASN A 102 -0.37 -23.87 15.96
N GLU A 103 -0.46 -25.03 15.30
CA GLU A 103 -1.16 -26.20 15.83
C GLU A 103 -0.40 -26.79 17.03
N GLU A 104 0.92 -26.98 16.92
CA GLU A 104 1.78 -27.45 18.02
C GLU A 104 1.73 -26.49 19.23
N MET A 105 1.84 -25.17 19.00
CA MET A 105 1.76 -24.16 20.07
C MET A 105 0.36 -24.01 20.69
N ALA A 106 -0.67 -24.62 20.10
CA ALA A 106 -2.01 -24.67 20.68
C ALA A 106 -2.24 -25.90 21.57
N GLU A 107 -1.30 -26.86 21.57
CA GLU A 107 -1.32 -28.00 22.48
C GLU A 107 -0.96 -27.55 23.92
N ASP A 108 -1.50 -28.24 24.94
CA ASP A 108 -1.25 -27.92 26.36
C ASP A 108 0.07 -28.55 26.81
N ASP A 109 1.16 -28.05 26.24
CA ASP A 109 2.50 -28.60 26.36
C ASP A 109 3.32 -27.96 27.48
N THR A 110 4.45 -28.60 27.81
CA THR A 110 5.38 -28.00 28.76
C THR A 110 6.18 -26.90 28.08
N ALA A 111 6.59 -25.87 28.83
CA ALA A 111 7.42 -24.78 28.31
C ALA A 111 8.73 -25.25 27.63
N LYS A 112 9.22 -26.46 27.96
CA LYS A 112 10.39 -27.03 27.33
C LYS A 112 10.08 -27.61 25.94
N ASP A 113 8.88 -28.16 25.76
CA ASP A 113 8.44 -28.69 24.47
C ASP A 113 8.18 -27.52 23.53
N GLU A 114 7.45 -26.49 23.98
CA GLU A 114 7.28 -25.21 23.27
C GLU A 114 8.62 -24.59 22.81
N GLU A 115 9.66 -24.62 23.65
CA GLU A 115 11.00 -24.12 23.30
C GLU A 115 11.65 -24.92 22.17
N ASN A 116 11.49 -26.25 22.18
CA ASN A 116 12.03 -27.11 21.11
C ASN A 116 11.24 -26.91 19.81
N GLU A 117 9.90 -26.86 19.86
CA GLU A 117 9.06 -26.63 18.69
C GLU A 117 9.34 -25.26 18.07
N THR A 118 9.57 -24.23 18.90
CA THR A 118 9.99 -22.91 18.43
C THR A 118 11.35 -22.96 17.73
N ALA A 119 12.32 -23.70 18.28
CA ALA A 119 13.64 -23.83 17.69
C ALA A 119 13.58 -24.53 16.32
N ASP A 120 12.85 -25.65 16.24
CA ASP A 120 12.68 -26.43 15.01
C ASP A 120 11.91 -25.62 13.95
N PHE A 121 10.88 -24.86 14.36
CA PHE A 121 10.19 -23.93 13.46
C PHE A 121 11.15 -22.89 12.87
N ILE A 122 12.00 -22.26 13.69
CA ILE A 122 12.95 -21.24 13.23
C ILE A 122 13.97 -21.85 12.25
N GLU A 123 14.50 -23.03 12.55
CA GLU A 123 15.44 -23.74 11.66
C GLU A 123 14.80 -24.04 10.31
N ASN A 124 13.64 -24.69 10.30
CA ASN A 124 12.90 -25.03 9.08
C ASN A 124 12.51 -23.77 8.28
N TYR A 125 12.16 -22.68 8.97
CA TYR A 125 11.82 -21.42 8.31
C TYR A 125 13.05 -20.81 7.62
N TRP A 126 14.22 -20.85 8.26
CA TRP A 126 15.47 -20.38 7.66
C TRP A 126 15.92 -21.23 6.48
N ASP A 127 15.72 -22.55 6.54
CA ASP A 127 15.99 -23.43 5.40
C ASP A 127 15.12 -23.06 4.19
N LEU A 128 13.84 -22.71 4.40
CA LEU A 128 12.99 -22.21 3.33
C LEU A 128 13.43 -20.84 2.76
N ASP A 129 14.06 -19.99 3.57
CA ASP A 129 14.67 -18.75 3.08
C ASP A 129 15.96 -19.03 2.27
N ILE A 130 16.75 -20.03 2.66
CA ILE A 130 17.91 -20.50 1.90
C ILE A 130 17.48 -21.07 0.55
N ASP A 131 16.51 -21.99 0.53
CA ASP A 131 15.92 -22.55 -0.70
C ASP A 131 15.46 -21.43 -1.66
N GLN A 132 14.84 -20.38 -1.11
CA GLN A 132 14.38 -19.24 -1.90
C GLN A 132 15.54 -18.42 -2.48
N MET A 133 16.63 -18.24 -1.74
CA MET A 133 17.83 -17.56 -2.24
C MET A 133 18.53 -18.38 -3.33
N GLU A 134 18.62 -19.69 -3.16
CA GLU A 134 19.16 -20.60 -4.18
C GLU A 134 18.31 -20.55 -5.46
N LEU A 135 16.99 -20.59 -5.32
CA LEU A 135 16.07 -20.42 -6.45
C LEU A 135 16.29 -19.09 -7.17
N LYS A 136 16.46 -17.98 -6.44
CA LYS A 136 16.74 -16.67 -7.04
C LYS A 136 18.05 -16.68 -7.83
N LYS A 137 19.09 -17.27 -7.25
CA LYS A 137 20.40 -17.39 -7.91
C LYS A 137 20.29 -18.19 -9.21
N ASP A 138 19.64 -19.34 -9.21
CA ASP A 138 19.51 -20.20 -10.40
C ASP A 138 18.74 -19.50 -11.54
N TYR A 139 17.72 -18.71 -11.20
CA TYR A 139 16.96 -17.94 -12.19
C TYR A 139 17.62 -16.62 -12.57
N PHE A 140 18.49 -16.07 -11.73
CA PHE A 140 19.26 -14.87 -12.05
C PHE A 140 20.14 -15.09 -13.27
N ASP A 141 20.91 -16.17 -13.30
CA ASP A 141 21.80 -16.50 -14.42
C ASP A 141 20.99 -16.60 -15.74
N ASN A 142 19.86 -17.31 -15.69
CA ASN A 142 18.96 -17.46 -16.84
C ASN A 142 18.37 -16.12 -17.30
N PHE A 143 18.05 -15.22 -16.37
CA PHE A 143 17.47 -13.91 -16.70
C PHE A 143 18.54 -12.97 -17.23
N GLU A 144 19.73 -12.98 -16.63
CA GLU A 144 20.89 -12.21 -17.09
C GLU A 144 21.18 -12.49 -18.57
N ASP A 145 21.19 -13.76 -18.99
CA ASP A 145 21.42 -14.15 -20.38
C ASP A 145 20.38 -13.59 -21.36
N ILE A 146 19.16 -13.30 -20.89
CA ILE A 146 18.03 -12.86 -21.73
C ILE A 146 17.88 -11.34 -21.75
N ILE A 147 17.95 -10.70 -20.58
CA ILE A 147 17.63 -9.27 -20.40
C ILE A 147 18.82 -8.42 -19.94
N GLY A 148 19.98 -9.05 -19.70
CA GLY A 148 21.19 -8.40 -19.17
C GLY A 148 21.16 -8.26 -17.65
N TYR A 149 22.35 -8.20 -17.04
CA TYR A 149 22.52 -8.21 -15.59
C TYR A 149 21.76 -7.08 -14.87
N GLU A 150 21.73 -5.87 -15.43
CA GLU A 150 21.06 -4.73 -14.80
C GLU A 150 19.55 -4.95 -14.67
N LYS A 151 18.92 -5.48 -15.72
CA LYS A 151 17.48 -5.73 -15.73
C LYS A 151 17.13 -6.96 -14.90
N ALA A 152 17.97 -7.99 -14.91
CA ALA A 152 17.82 -9.15 -14.04
C ALA A 152 17.91 -8.75 -12.55
N MET A 153 18.91 -7.95 -12.17
CA MET A 153 19.03 -7.43 -10.80
C MET A 153 17.80 -6.60 -10.39
N LYS A 154 17.36 -5.67 -11.24
CA LYS A 154 16.13 -4.89 -11.00
C LYS A 154 14.90 -5.77 -10.85
N PHE A 155 14.77 -6.84 -11.63
CA PHE A 155 13.66 -7.78 -11.51
C PHE A 155 13.60 -8.38 -10.09
N PHE A 156 14.72 -8.89 -9.57
CA PHE A 156 14.73 -9.53 -8.26
C PHE A 156 14.59 -8.55 -7.10
N ILE A 157 15.02 -7.29 -7.26
CA ILE A 157 14.74 -6.22 -6.29
C ILE A 157 13.24 -5.93 -6.25
N LEU A 158 12.60 -5.74 -7.42
CA LEU A 158 11.16 -5.50 -7.49
C LEU A 158 10.36 -6.69 -6.92
N GLU A 159 10.79 -7.92 -7.20
CA GLU A 159 10.16 -9.11 -6.67
C GLU A 159 10.29 -9.20 -5.14
N GLU A 160 11.49 -8.91 -4.61
CA GLU A 160 11.74 -8.91 -3.18
C GLU A 160 10.87 -7.87 -2.46
N ASP A 161 10.77 -6.66 -3.00
CA ASP A 161 9.95 -5.58 -2.44
C ASP A 161 8.48 -5.99 -2.38
N VAL A 162 7.94 -6.59 -3.45
CA VAL A 162 6.55 -7.04 -3.46
C VAL A 162 6.35 -8.24 -2.54
N ARG A 163 7.29 -9.19 -2.51
CA ARG A 163 7.25 -10.35 -1.61
C ARG A 163 7.24 -9.91 -0.15
N GLN A 164 8.08 -8.97 0.26
CA GLN A 164 8.11 -8.44 1.62
C GLN A 164 6.77 -7.80 2.02
N ARG A 165 6.10 -7.12 1.09
CA ARG A 165 4.75 -6.57 1.32
C ARG A 165 3.72 -7.67 1.51
N LEU A 166 3.73 -8.69 0.64
CA LEU A 166 2.80 -9.82 0.74
C LEU A 166 3.00 -10.60 2.02
N ASN A 167 4.25 -10.90 2.35
CA ASN A 167 4.61 -11.50 3.63
C ASN A 167 4.09 -10.65 4.77
N SER A 168 4.37 -9.35 4.80
CA SER A 168 3.86 -8.48 5.86
C SER A 168 2.33 -8.52 5.97
N ALA A 169 1.60 -8.47 4.85
CA ALA A 169 0.14 -8.52 4.84
C ALA A 169 -0.42 -9.87 5.34
N MET A 170 0.19 -10.98 4.93
CA MET A 170 -0.20 -12.33 5.36
C MET A 170 0.14 -12.61 6.83
N TRP A 171 1.29 -12.09 7.28
CA TRP A 171 1.85 -12.43 8.58
C TRP A 171 1.42 -11.49 9.72
N VAL A 172 0.96 -10.27 9.43
CA VAL A 172 0.45 -9.36 10.48
C VAL A 172 -0.72 -9.98 11.25
N GLU A 173 -1.52 -10.83 10.61
CA GLU A 173 -2.64 -11.51 11.27
C GLU A 173 -2.23 -12.82 11.98
N LYS A 174 -1.19 -13.52 11.47
CA LYS A 174 -0.76 -14.86 11.93
C LYS A 174 0.47 -14.88 12.83
N ILE A 175 1.19 -13.76 12.96
CA ILE A 175 2.30 -13.60 13.93
C ILE A 175 1.89 -12.68 15.10
N PRO A 176 0.81 -12.95 15.86
CA PRO A 176 0.81 -12.53 17.25
C PRO A 176 1.79 -13.44 18.02
N THR A 177 2.57 -12.83 18.92
CA THR A 177 3.28 -13.46 20.05
C THR A 177 4.67 -14.11 19.90
N LEU A 178 5.42 -13.96 18.80
CA LEU A 178 6.87 -14.32 18.85
C LEU A 178 7.76 -13.28 19.56
N LEU A 179 7.22 -12.11 19.90
CA LEU A 179 7.94 -11.09 20.66
C LEU A 179 7.01 -10.39 21.65
N ILE A 180 7.13 -10.69 22.95
CA ILE A 180 6.73 -9.76 24.01
C ILE A 180 7.76 -8.62 24.00
N VAL A 181 7.62 -7.69 23.07
CA VAL A 181 8.28 -6.39 23.21
C VAL A 181 7.38 -5.51 24.07
N PRO A 182 7.88 -4.91 25.17
CA PRO A 182 7.08 -4.05 26.03
C PRO A 182 6.38 -2.96 25.22
N THR A 183 5.05 -3.04 25.19
CA THR A 183 4.12 -2.44 24.22
C THR A 183 3.88 -0.94 24.36
N ALA A 184 4.77 -0.19 25.00
CA ALA A 184 4.60 1.26 25.13
C ALA A 184 5.09 2.07 23.90
N LYS A 185 5.63 1.43 22.85
CA LYS A 185 6.37 2.14 21.77
C LYS A 185 6.01 1.78 20.32
N TYR A 186 4.99 0.95 20.07
CA TYR A 186 4.67 0.47 18.71
C TYR A 186 3.65 1.29 17.92
N SER A 187 2.93 2.25 18.51
CA SER A 187 1.91 3.04 17.77
C SER A 187 2.51 3.88 16.64
N ASN A 188 3.77 4.30 16.78
CA ASN A 188 4.41 5.16 15.78
C ASN A 188 4.88 4.35 14.57
N ASN A 189 5.26 3.09 14.79
CA ASN A 189 5.58 2.19 13.69
C ASN A 189 4.32 1.84 12.89
N SER A 190 3.14 1.69 13.51
CA SER A 190 1.93 1.39 12.73
C SER A 190 1.55 2.55 11.80
N GLU A 191 1.54 3.80 12.24
CA GLU A 191 1.14 4.92 11.36
C GLU A 191 2.23 5.33 10.34
N VAL A 192 3.51 5.16 10.68
CA VAL A 192 4.60 5.31 9.69
C VAL A 192 4.52 4.20 8.65
N ASN A 193 4.28 2.95 9.06
CA ASN A 193 4.11 1.83 8.14
C ASN A 193 2.82 1.93 7.35
N ASN A 194 1.72 2.43 7.92
CA ASN A 194 0.48 2.69 7.18
C ASN A 194 0.71 3.69 6.05
N TYR A 195 1.47 4.76 6.30
CA TYR A 195 1.83 5.72 5.27
C TYR A 195 2.75 5.13 4.19
N ARG A 196 3.78 4.36 4.59
CA ARG A 196 4.63 3.62 3.65
C ARG A 196 3.80 2.66 2.81
N ASN A 197 3.00 1.82 3.44
CA ASN A 197 2.13 0.86 2.78
C ASN A 197 1.17 1.57 1.84
N TRP A 198 0.58 2.71 2.23
CA TRP A 198 -0.23 3.52 1.34
C TRP A 198 0.55 4.02 0.12
N MET A 199 1.77 4.54 0.28
CA MET A 199 2.65 4.93 -0.84
C MET A 199 2.98 3.74 -1.76
N LEU A 200 3.08 2.53 -1.20
CA LEU A 200 3.49 1.30 -1.88
C LEU A 200 2.32 0.54 -2.53
N ASP A 201 1.13 0.57 -1.95
CA ASP A 201 -0.09 -0.15 -2.36
C ASP A 201 -0.84 0.57 -3.49
N MET A 202 -0.46 1.80 -3.79
CA MET A 202 -1.21 2.59 -4.75
C MET A 202 -0.79 2.36 -6.20
N ASP A 203 -1.68 1.68 -6.92
CA ASP A 203 -2.04 1.99 -8.32
C ASP A 203 -2.73 3.37 -8.46
N GLY A 204 -2.87 4.10 -7.34
CA GLY A 204 -3.60 5.34 -7.23
C GLY A 204 -3.03 6.43 -8.13
N LYS A 205 -3.93 7.03 -8.93
CA LYS A 205 -3.61 8.15 -9.81
C LYS A 205 -4.21 9.42 -9.24
N VAL A 206 -3.51 10.54 -9.39
CA VAL A 206 -4.13 11.87 -9.23
C VAL A 206 -5.10 12.06 -10.40
N ASP A 207 -6.31 11.58 -10.20
CA ASP A 207 -7.42 11.67 -11.15
C ASP A 207 -8.49 12.64 -10.65
N ILE A 208 -9.62 12.68 -11.37
CA ILE A 208 -10.72 13.60 -11.09
C ILE A 208 -11.40 13.35 -9.73
N SER A 209 -11.23 12.17 -9.11
CA SER A 209 -11.80 11.89 -7.79
C SER A 209 -11.02 12.56 -6.67
N HIS A 210 -9.73 12.85 -6.90
CA HIS A 210 -8.80 13.38 -5.91
C HIS A 210 -8.61 12.52 -4.64
N GLU A 211 -9.08 11.27 -4.65
CA GLU A 211 -8.94 10.30 -3.56
C GLU A 211 -7.48 10.06 -3.18
N TYR A 212 -6.60 9.98 -4.18
CA TYR A 212 -5.16 9.86 -3.96
C TYR A 212 -4.64 10.99 -3.04
N THR A 213 -4.93 12.24 -3.40
CA THR A 213 -4.44 13.40 -2.65
C THR A 213 -5.07 13.48 -1.26
N HIS A 214 -6.37 13.21 -1.16
CA HIS A 214 -7.10 13.16 0.11
C HIS A 214 -6.50 12.12 1.08
N ASN A 215 -6.34 10.88 0.60
CA ASN A 215 -5.85 9.78 1.41
C ASN A 215 -4.40 10.01 1.84
N GLY A 216 -3.56 10.55 0.96
CA GLY A 216 -2.18 10.91 1.29
C GLY A 216 -2.06 11.99 2.36
N LEU A 217 -2.87 13.04 2.27
CA LEU A 217 -2.94 14.08 3.30
C LEU A 217 -3.39 13.51 4.65
N THR A 218 -4.39 12.62 4.62
CA THR A 218 -4.88 11.93 5.82
C THR A 218 -3.78 11.11 6.49
N GLN A 219 -3.07 10.29 5.71
CA GLN A 219 -1.97 9.47 6.22
C GLN A 219 -0.85 10.35 6.79
N LEU A 220 -0.40 11.38 6.06
CA LEU A 220 0.66 12.26 6.53
C LEU A 220 0.31 12.98 7.84
N VAL A 221 -0.93 13.39 8.05
CA VAL A 221 -1.36 13.99 9.31
C VAL A 221 -1.35 12.97 10.45
N LYS A 222 -1.86 11.74 10.22
CA LYS A 222 -1.80 10.66 11.22
C LYS A 222 -0.36 10.35 11.62
N THR A 223 0.52 10.18 10.64
CA THR A 223 1.95 9.92 10.86
C THR A 223 2.62 11.06 11.62
N ALA A 224 2.30 12.32 11.33
CA ALA A 224 2.86 13.46 12.05
C ALA A 224 2.46 13.46 13.54
N TYR A 225 1.21 13.13 13.87
CA TYR A 225 0.75 13.01 15.26
C TYR A 225 1.40 11.83 15.99
N ALA A 226 1.56 10.69 15.32
CA ALA A 226 2.26 9.55 15.89
C ALA A 226 3.72 9.90 16.19
N LEU A 227 4.44 10.49 15.23
CA LEU A 227 5.80 10.98 15.48
C LEU A 227 5.83 12.00 16.62
N ALA A 228 4.89 12.94 16.70
CA ALA A 228 4.82 13.87 17.81
C ALA A 228 4.68 13.18 19.16
N GLU A 229 3.81 12.18 19.27
CA GLU A 229 3.65 11.34 20.46
C GLU A 229 4.96 10.61 20.82
N ALA A 230 5.63 10.00 19.84
CA ALA A 230 6.94 9.36 20.02
C ALA A 230 7.99 10.31 20.62
N GLY A 231 7.96 11.56 20.18
CA GLY A 231 8.90 12.59 20.60
C GLY A 231 8.49 13.37 21.85
N ASN A 232 7.34 13.06 22.45
CA ASN A 232 6.70 13.87 23.50
C ASN A 232 6.55 15.34 23.09
N VAL A 233 6.18 15.59 21.83
CA VAL A 233 5.94 16.91 21.27
C VAL A 233 4.49 17.30 21.53
N ASN A 234 4.26 18.49 22.09
CA ASN A 234 2.91 18.97 22.33
C ASN A 234 2.20 19.31 21.01
N THR A 235 1.14 18.57 20.69
CA THR A 235 0.35 18.73 19.45
C THR A 235 -0.86 19.64 19.59
N SER A 236 -1.13 20.26 20.74
CA SER A 236 -2.35 21.07 20.93
C SER A 236 -2.45 22.24 19.94
N ALA A 237 -1.30 22.78 19.52
CA ALA A 237 -1.24 23.82 18.49
C ALA A 237 -1.58 23.31 17.08
N TRP A 238 -1.62 22.00 16.86
CA TRP A 238 -1.86 21.39 15.55
C TRP A 238 -3.32 21.04 15.29
N ASP A 239 -4.20 21.08 16.28
CA ASP A 239 -5.59 20.66 16.08
C ASP A 239 -6.31 21.50 15.02
N ASN A 240 -6.04 22.81 15.00
CA ASN A 240 -6.51 23.70 13.93
C ASN A 240 -5.88 23.37 12.57
N SER A 241 -4.59 23.02 12.54
CA SER A 241 -3.88 22.61 11.32
C SER A 241 -4.46 21.31 10.76
N LYS A 242 -4.70 20.31 11.63
CA LYS A 242 -5.34 19.04 11.28
C LYS A 242 -6.73 19.26 10.71
N ALA A 243 -7.57 20.01 11.42
CA ALA A 243 -8.93 20.30 10.97
C ALA A 243 -8.94 21.04 9.62
N MET A 244 -8.00 21.98 9.42
CA MET A 244 -7.85 22.69 8.15
C MET A 244 -7.40 21.75 7.02
N VAL A 245 -6.43 20.87 7.27
CA VAL A 245 -5.96 19.90 6.25
C VAL A 245 -7.08 18.95 5.86
N MET A 246 -7.82 18.37 6.82
CA MET A 246 -8.94 17.47 6.52
C MET A 246 -10.04 18.20 5.73
N LYS A 247 -10.42 19.42 6.15
CA LYS A 247 -11.40 20.22 5.41
C LYS A 247 -10.97 20.51 3.96
N LEU A 248 -9.69 20.81 3.74
CA LEU A 248 -9.16 21.03 2.39
C LEU A 248 -9.13 19.73 1.57
N ALA A 249 -8.81 18.61 2.21
CA ALA A 249 -8.83 17.29 1.59
C ALA A 249 -10.24 16.89 1.17
N ASP A 250 -11.22 17.00 2.07
CA ASP A 250 -12.65 16.72 1.80
C ASP A 250 -13.16 17.62 0.67
N GLY A 251 -12.84 18.91 0.71
CA GLY A 251 -13.24 19.87 -0.33
C GLY A 251 -12.74 19.51 -1.73
N MET A 252 -11.62 18.79 -1.86
CA MET A 252 -11.12 18.31 -3.16
C MET A 252 -11.92 17.15 -3.71
N THR A 253 -12.57 16.33 -2.87
CA THR A 253 -13.35 15.16 -3.33
C THR A 253 -14.83 15.49 -3.58
N GLU A 254 -15.34 16.59 -3.00
CA GLU A 254 -16.74 17.00 -3.14
C GLU A 254 -17.13 17.49 -4.54
N ASN A 255 -16.25 18.23 -5.23
CA ASN A 255 -16.57 18.83 -6.53
C ASN A 255 -15.41 18.73 -7.52
N TRP A 256 -15.28 17.58 -8.18
CA TRP A 256 -14.25 17.28 -9.17
C TRP A 256 -14.06 18.32 -10.30
N LYS A 257 -15.02 19.23 -10.55
CA LYS A 257 -14.93 20.29 -11.56
C LYS A 257 -14.31 21.59 -11.06
N SER A 258 -13.98 21.70 -9.78
CA SER A 258 -13.46 22.94 -9.23
C SER A 258 -12.02 23.20 -9.68
N ASP A 259 -11.74 24.43 -10.11
CA ASP A 259 -10.39 24.90 -10.44
C ASP A 259 -9.58 25.23 -9.18
N ASP A 260 -10.22 25.27 -8.01
CA ASP A 260 -9.60 25.62 -6.73
C ASP A 260 -8.86 24.44 -6.07
N HIS A 261 -8.97 23.22 -6.60
CA HIS A 261 -8.37 22.03 -5.97
C HIS A 261 -6.85 22.12 -5.86
N ALA A 262 -6.18 22.73 -6.84
CA ALA A 262 -4.73 22.94 -6.74
C ALA A 262 -4.35 23.94 -5.63
N ASP A 263 -5.16 24.98 -5.44
CA ASP A 263 -4.99 25.94 -4.33
C ASP A 263 -5.21 25.25 -2.97
N MET A 264 -6.22 24.38 -2.88
CA MET A 264 -6.50 23.59 -1.68
C MET A 264 -5.35 22.62 -1.36
N ALA A 265 -4.90 21.84 -2.35
CA ALA A 265 -3.77 20.92 -2.21
C ALA A 265 -2.50 21.66 -1.79
N LYS A 266 -2.15 22.77 -2.46
CA LYS A 266 -0.99 23.61 -2.11
C LYS A 266 -1.04 24.06 -0.66
N LYS A 267 -2.18 24.55 -0.20
CA LYS A 267 -2.37 25.01 1.18
C LYS A 267 -2.25 23.86 2.17
N ALA A 268 -2.87 22.71 1.89
CA ALA A 268 -2.79 21.53 2.74
C ALA A 268 -1.35 21.00 2.86
N PHE A 269 -0.66 20.88 1.73
CA PHE A 269 0.76 20.49 1.67
C PHE A 269 1.66 21.43 2.47
N GLY A 270 1.46 22.74 2.36
CA GLY A 270 2.20 23.71 3.16
C GLY A 270 1.97 23.57 4.67
N ILE A 271 0.73 23.30 5.09
CA ILE A 271 0.41 23.06 6.50
C ILE A 271 1.10 21.79 7.01
N VAL A 272 0.99 20.69 6.27
CA VAL A 272 1.63 19.40 6.61
C VAL A 272 3.15 19.54 6.67
N ALA A 273 3.77 20.21 5.70
CA ALA A 273 5.21 20.47 5.70
C ALA A 273 5.68 21.27 6.93
N ASN A 274 4.84 22.19 7.44
CA ASN A 274 5.14 22.92 8.67
C ASN A 274 5.02 22.04 9.92
N MET A 275 4.07 21.10 9.99
CA MET A 275 4.00 20.12 11.09
C MET A 275 5.29 19.29 11.17
N TYR A 276 5.78 18.78 10.04
CA TYR A 276 7.05 18.07 9.97
C TYR A 276 8.26 18.96 10.28
N ALA A 277 8.23 20.24 9.88
CA ALA A 277 9.25 21.21 10.26
C ALA A 277 9.28 21.48 11.78
N ASP A 278 8.14 21.40 12.47
CA ASP A 278 8.08 21.56 13.91
C ASP A 278 8.62 20.32 14.64
N LEU A 279 8.33 19.11 14.16
CA LEU A 279 8.98 17.88 14.64
C LEU A 279 10.50 17.98 14.53
N ALA A 280 10.98 18.37 13.36
CA ALA A 280 12.41 18.50 13.02
C ALA A 280 13.20 19.44 13.95
N LYS A 281 12.54 20.42 14.58
CA LYS A 281 13.18 21.36 15.53
C LYS A 281 13.42 20.75 16.90
N THR A 282 12.74 19.64 17.22
CA THR A 282 12.85 19.01 18.53
C THR A 282 14.15 18.20 18.64
N GLU A 283 14.67 18.09 19.86
CA GLU A 283 15.88 17.30 20.10
C GLU A 283 15.72 15.80 19.80
N THR A 284 14.48 15.32 19.69
CA THR A 284 14.19 13.91 19.42
C THR A 284 14.33 13.57 17.94
N PHE A 285 14.10 14.53 17.04
CA PHE A 285 13.95 14.29 15.62
C PHE A 285 14.94 15.06 14.75
N ARG A 286 16.18 15.24 15.24
CA ARG A 286 17.23 15.97 14.51
C ARG A 286 17.33 15.51 13.07
N THR A 287 16.96 16.39 12.15
CA THR A 287 16.98 16.15 10.70
C THR A 287 17.69 17.31 9.99
N ASP A 288 18.10 17.07 8.75
CA ASP A 288 18.68 18.13 7.91
C ASP A 288 17.59 19.12 7.50
N SER A 289 17.82 20.40 7.81
CA SER A 289 16.99 21.51 7.36
C SER A 289 16.78 21.55 5.84
N TYR A 290 17.72 21.00 5.06
CA TYR A 290 17.60 20.84 3.62
C TYR A 290 16.36 20.03 3.22
N LEU A 291 16.12 18.88 3.86
CA LEU A 291 15.00 18.00 3.49
C LEU A 291 13.64 18.62 3.81
N ILE A 292 13.55 19.34 4.94
CA ILE A 292 12.34 20.10 5.30
C ILE A 292 12.10 21.22 4.29
N ASN A 293 13.16 21.90 3.84
CA ASN A 293 13.03 22.94 2.82
C ASN A 293 12.64 22.36 1.45
N GLU A 294 13.17 21.20 1.05
CA GLU A 294 12.74 20.49 -0.16
C GLU A 294 11.24 20.18 -0.12
N LEU A 295 10.73 19.67 1.02
CA LEU A 295 9.31 19.37 1.20
C LEU A 295 8.42 20.63 1.11
N LYS A 296 8.87 21.75 1.66
CA LYS A 296 8.15 23.03 1.54
C LYS A 296 8.15 23.53 0.10
N MET A 297 9.30 23.47 -0.58
CA MET A 297 9.43 23.88 -1.98
C MET A 297 8.59 23.03 -2.91
N SER A 298 8.40 21.72 -2.64
CA SER A 298 7.53 20.87 -3.45
C SER A 298 6.05 21.25 -3.30
N ALA A 299 5.59 21.66 -2.11
CA ALA A 299 4.26 22.23 -1.93
C ALA A 299 4.07 23.50 -2.77
N ASP A 300 5.09 24.36 -2.83
CA ASP A 300 5.04 25.62 -3.57
C ASP A 300 5.01 25.48 -5.09
N LYS A 301 5.37 24.30 -5.63
CA LYS A 301 5.37 24.03 -7.07
C LYS A 301 3.98 23.88 -7.69
N LEU A 302 2.94 23.69 -6.89
CA LEU A 302 1.57 23.72 -7.41
C LEU A 302 1.20 25.14 -7.86
N ASN A 303 0.79 25.25 -9.11
CA ASN A 303 0.30 26.48 -9.71
C ASN A 303 -1.19 26.63 -9.40
N LYS A 304 -1.54 27.86 -9.03
CA LYS A 304 -2.93 28.23 -8.76
C LYS A 304 -3.72 28.37 -10.05
N GLY A 305 -5.01 28.04 -10.02
CA GLY A 305 -5.90 28.15 -11.19
C GLY A 305 -5.57 27.19 -12.34
N THR A 306 -4.84 26.11 -12.07
CA THR A 306 -4.62 24.99 -12.99
C THR A 306 -5.19 23.73 -12.35
N HIS A 307 -5.89 22.88 -13.10
CA HIS A 307 -6.49 21.67 -12.56
C HIS A 307 -5.44 20.80 -11.85
N LEU A 308 -5.79 20.24 -10.69
CA LEU A 308 -4.88 19.41 -9.91
C LEU A 308 -4.44 18.14 -10.66
N THR A 309 -5.31 17.58 -11.50
CA THR A 309 -5.01 16.41 -12.35
C THR A 309 -3.91 16.67 -13.38
N GLU A 310 -3.83 17.90 -13.89
CA GLU A 310 -2.76 18.34 -14.82
C GLU A 310 -1.42 18.55 -14.11
N GLN A 311 -1.42 18.57 -12.78
CA GLN A 311 -0.25 18.79 -11.93
C GLN A 311 0.10 17.56 -11.08
N SER A 312 -0.36 16.38 -11.51
CA SER A 312 -0.14 15.09 -10.84
C SER A 312 1.33 14.82 -10.48
N ALA A 313 2.27 15.16 -11.37
CA ALA A 313 3.71 15.03 -11.11
C ALA A 313 4.18 15.84 -9.89
N HIS A 314 3.61 17.02 -9.64
CA HIS A 314 3.94 17.83 -8.46
C HIS A 314 3.36 17.23 -7.17
N VAL A 315 2.17 16.64 -7.26
CA VAL A 315 1.53 15.92 -6.14
C VAL A 315 2.37 14.70 -5.75
N TYR A 316 2.76 13.85 -6.70
CA TYR A 316 3.60 12.68 -6.42
C TYR A 316 4.95 13.09 -5.82
N ASN A 317 5.61 14.10 -6.40
CA ASN A 317 6.87 14.61 -5.88
C ASN A 317 6.72 15.19 -4.46
N PHE A 318 5.57 15.77 -4.09
CA PHE A 318 5.35 16.18 -2.70
C PHE A 318 5.35 14.98 -1.75
N PHE A 319 4.58 13.93 -2.07
CA PHE A 319 4.49 12.75 -1.21
C PHE A 319 5.80 11.95 -1.14
N GLU A 320 6.56 11.83 -2.23
CA GLU A 320 7.89 11.21 -2.21
C GLU A 320 8.85 11.97 -1.28
N LYS A 321 8.85 13.30 -1.34
CA LYS A 321 9.67 14.13 -0.43
C LYS A 321 9.18 14.00 1.02
N ALA A 322 7.88 13.88 1.25
CA ALA A 322 7.31 13.69 2.57
C ALA A 322 7.72 12.33 3.16
N GLU A 323 7.72 11.26 2.36
CA GLU A 323 8.21 9.93 2.76
C GLU A 323 9.67 9.95 3.22
N ARG A 324 10.56 10.63 2.49
CA ARG A 324 11.96 10.78 2.90
C ARG A 324 12.07 11.46 4.26
N VAL A 325 11.27 12.49 4.51
CA VAL A 325 11.23 13.19 5.81
C VAL A 325 10.68 12.28 6.91
N VAL A 326 9.53 11.63 6.68
CA VAL A 326 8.90 10.69 7.63
C VAL A 326 9.89 9.60 8.05
N ASN A 327 10.55 8.95 7.08
CA ASN A 327 11.48 7.86 7.33
C ASN A 327 12.68 8.32 8.18
N LEU A 328 13.22 9.50 7.89
CA LEU A 328 14.34 10.04 8.66
C LEU A 328 13.95 10.39 10.10
N LEU A 329 12.77 11.01 10.30
CA LEU A 329 12.28 11.34 11.64
C LEU A 329 12.00 10.07 12.45
N ALA A 330 11.33 9.08 11.86
CA ALA A 330 11.06 7.79 12.48
C ALA A 330 12.35 7.10 12.94
N ASN A 331 13.34 6.97 12.05
CA ASN A 331 14.62 6.34 12.36
C ASN A 331 15.39 7.07 13.47
N THR A 332 15.27 8.40 13.52
CA THR A 332 15.95 9.20 14.56
C THR A 332 15.32 9.01 15.94
N ALA A 333 13.99 8.91 16.00
CA ALA A 333 13.28 8.58 17.25
C ALA A 333 13.74 7.23 17.81
N ASP A 334 13.82 6.21 16.95
CA ASP A 334 14.18 4.84 17.36
C ASP A 334 15.61 4.76 17.94
N ASN A 335 16.57 5.42 17.28
CA ASN A 335 17.97 5.42 17.71
C ASN A 335 18.19 6.08 19.08
N LYS A 336 17.45 7.17 19.37
CA LYS A 336 17.55 7.88 20.67
C LYS A 336 17.01 7.02 21.80
N VAL A 337 15.93 6.29 21.55
CA VAL A 337 15.32 5.36 22.51
C VAL A 337 16.29 4.25 22.89
N GLN A 338 16.95 3.61 21.91
CA GLN A 338 17.93 2.55 22.18
C GLN A 338 19.10 3.07 23.03
N THR A 339 19.58 4.28 22.73
CA THR A 339 20.68 4.91 23.48
C THR A 339 20.30 5.20 24.94
N GLN A 340 19.06 5.65 25.21
CA GLN A 340 18.59 5.88 26.58
C GLN A 340 18.47 4.57 27.37
N PHE A 341 17.98 3.49 26.74
CA PHE A 341 17.83 2.20 27.38
C PHE A 341 19.17 1.55 27.77
N MET A 342 20.20 1.74 26.94
CA MET A 342 21.56 1.26 27.22
C MET A 342 22.23 2.00 28.40
N ARG A 343 21.80 3.24 28.69
CA ARG A 343 22.35 4.04 29.80
C ARG A 343 21.71 3.72 31.15
N THR A 344 20.44 3.30 31.19
CA THR A 344 19.75 2.95 32.44
C THR A 344 20.06 1.54 32.96
N ARG A 345 20.73 0.71 32.15
CA ARG A 345 21.18 -0.65 32.52
C ARG A 345 22.63 -0.74 33.00
N ARG A 346 23.38 0.36 33.01
CA ARG A 346 24.70 0.48 33.62
C ARG A 346 24.55 1.17 34.97
#